data_AF-A0A923ZP26-F1
#
_entry.id   AF-A0A923ZP26-F1
#
_cell.length_a   1.000
_cell.length_b   1.000
_cell.length_c   1.000
_cell.angle_alpha   90.00
_cell.angle_beta   90.00
_cell.angle_gamma   90.00
#
_symmetry.space_group_name_H-M   'P 1'
#
loop_
_entity.id
_entity.type
_entity.pdbx_description
1 polymer ?
#
loop_
_entity_poly.entity_id
_entity_poly.type
_entity_poly.pdbx_seq_one_letter_code
_entity_poly.pdbx_strand_id
1 'polypeptide(L)'
;MAPVELKEALILIKSGKWFSMRCITADVQKGTGGSVLEFPKVRLSQRYSKTPPNPLKIALQKGKQPRHHVHFTMNMELPNGLIRKVHPALITHINNSAVL
;
A
#
# COMPACT_ATOMS: atom_id res chain seq x y z
N MET A 1 23.02 -3.57 7.39
CA MET A 1 21.68 -3.34 7.98
C MET A 1 21.00 -4.69 8.09
N ALA A 2 20.40 -5.00 9.24
CA ALA A 2 19.65 -6.24 9.39
C ALA A 2 18.39 -6.20 8.51
N PRO A 3 17.95 -7.35 7.95
CA PRO A 3 16.69 -7.42 7.24
C PRO A 3 15.53 -7.17 8.19
N VAL A 4 14.50 -6.50 7.69
CA VAL A 4 13.26 -6.19 8.42
C VAL A 4 12.25 -7.25 8.05
N GLU A 5 11.59 -7.85 9.04
CA GLU A 5 10.50 -8.78 8.76
C GLU A 5 9.32 -8.04 8.13
N LEU A 6 8.57 -8.72 7.25
CA LEU A 6 7.33 -8.19 6.69
C LEU A 6 6.35 -7.64 7.75
N LYS A 7 6.32 -8.23 8.95
CA LYS A 7 5.48 -7.76 10.07
C LYS A 7 5.88 -6.37 10.54
N GLU A 8 7.17 -6.13 10.74
CA GLU A 8 7.72 -4.84 11.16
C GLU A 8 7.54 -3.78 10.08
N ALA A 9 7.76 -4.17 8.82
CA ALA A 9 7.49 -3.35 7.65
C ALA A 9 6.01 -2.88 7.62
N LEU A 10 5.06 -3.79 7.87
CA LEU A 10 3.64 -3.45 7.93
C LEU A 10 3.29 -2.53 9.11
N ILE A 11 3.94 -2.70 10.27
CA ILE A 11 3.75 -1.79 11.42
C ILE A 11 4.23 -0.39 11.06
N LEU A 12 5.40 -0.27 10.42
CA LEU A 12 5.92 1.02 9.94
C LEU A 12 4.99 1.68 8.93
N ILE A 13 4.46 0.92 7.96
CA ILE A 13 3.51 1.44 6.98
C ILE A 13 2.22 1.91 7.66
N LYS A 14 1.67 1.11 8.58
CA LYS A 14 0.44 1.43 9.32
C LYS A 14 0.60 2.59 10.28
N SER A 15 1.83 2.92 10.71
CA SER A 15 2.10 4.08 11.56
C SER A 15 1.70 5.41 10.91
N GLY A 16 1.56 5.46 9.58
CA GLY A 16 1.22 6.67 8.82
C GLY A 16 2.36 7.70 8.75
N LYS A 17 3.54 7.38 9.29
CA LYS A 17 4.74 8.22 9.16
C LYS A 17 5.26 8.19 7.73
N TRP A 18 6.05 9.19 7.38
CA TRP A 18 6.78 9.20 6.11
C TRP A 18 7.96 8.23 6.19
N PHE A 19 8.12 7.41 5.15
CA PHE A 19 9.24 6.47 5.00
C PHE A 19 9.72 6.44 3.55
N SER A 20 10.89 5.87 3.29
CA SER A 20 11.35 5.55 1.94
C SER A 20 11.03 4.09 1.62
N MET A 21 10.68 3.80 0.36
CA MET A 21 10.45 2.43 -0.06
C MET A 21 10.98 2.17 -1.47
N ARG A 22 11.33 0.92 -1.73
CA ARG A 22 11.61 0.40 -3.07
C ARG A 22 10.64 -0.73 -3.37
N CYS A 23 10.03 -0.71 -4.55
CA CYS A 23 9.21 -1.81 -5.03
C CYS A 23 9.57 -2.21 -6.45
N ILE A 24 9.26 -3.46 -6.80
CA ILE A 24 9.44 -3.98 -8.16
C ILE A 24 8.08 -3.99 -8.86
N THR A 25 8.04 -3.55 -10.12
CA THR A 25 6.81 -3.64 -10.92
C THR A 25 6.57 -5.08 -11.36
N ALA A 26 5.32 -5.51 -11.28
CA ALA A 26 4.89 -6.80 -11.82
C ALA A 26 3.47 -6.69 -12.37
N ASP A 27 3.31 -7.00 -13.65
CA ASP A 27 2.02 -7.20 -14.32
C ASP A 27 1.93 -8.67 -14.73
N VAL A 28 1.23 -9.44 -13.89
CA VAL A 28 1.07 -10.89 -14.07
C VAL A 28 0.25 -11.22 -15.32
N GLN A 29 -0.68 -10.34 -15.73
CA GLN A 29 -1.55 -10.61 -16.87
C GLN A 29 -0.81 -10.43 -18.19
N LYS A 30 0.04 -9.40 -18.28
CA LYS A 30 0.83 -9.12 -19.47
C LYS A 30 2.18 -9.83 -19.48
N GLY A 31 2.58 -10.45 -18.37
CA GLY A 31 3.91 -11.05 -18.21
C GLY A 31 5.04 -10.01 -18.27
N THR A 32 4.74 -8.75 -17.94
CA THR A 32 5.70 -7.64 -18.01
C THR A 32 6.00 -7.10 -16.61
N GLY A 33 7.16 -6.51 -16.40
CA GLY A 33 7.59 -6.02 -15.09
C GLY A 33 9.10 -6.04 -14.92
N GLY A 34 9.56 -6.06 -13.67
CA GLY A 34 10.97 -6.11 -13.30
C GLY A 34 11.64 -4.74 -13.17
N SER A 35 10.91 -3.65 -13.40
CA SER A 35 11.45 -2.30 -13.17
C SER A 35 11.47 -1.99 -11.67
N VAL A 36 12.58 -1.45 -11.21
CA VAL A 36 12.73 -0.96 -9.84
C VAL A 36 12.14 0.44 -9.75
N LEU A 37 11.18 0.63 -8.84
CA LEU A 37 10.65 1.93 -8.49
C LEU A 37 11.12 2.31 -7.08
N GLU A 38 11.73 3.48 -6.97
CA GLU A 38 12.18 4.04 -5.70
C GLU A 38 11.33 5.25 -5.33
N PHE A 39 10.81 5.21 -4.12
CA PHE A 39 10.04 6.30 -3.54
C PHE A 39 10.83 6.82 -2.33
N PRO A 40 11.51 7.97 -2.47
CA PRO A 40 12.33 8.51 -1.38
C PRO A 40 11.49 8.96 -0.18
N LYS A 41 10.22 9.30 -0.41
CA LYS A 41 9.30 9.75 0.63
C LYS A 41 7.87 9.34 0.26
N VAL A 42 7.26 8.52 1.11
CA VAL A 42 5.90 8.01 0.93
C VAL A 42 5.23 7.78 2.29
N ARG A 43 3.90 7.84 2.36
CA ARG A 43 3.13 7.43 3.53
C ARG A 43 1.88 6.67 3.14
N LEU A 44 1.30 5.92 4.06
CA LEU A 44 -0.02 5.33 3.83
C LEU A 44 -1.07 6.44 3.76
N SER A 45 -1.86 6.46 2.67
CA SER A 45 -2.95 7.41 2.49
C SER A 45 -4.01 7.14 3.55
N GLN A 46 -4.19 8.08 4.47
CA GLN A 46 -5.28 8.05 5.42
C GLN A 46 -6.54 8.51 4.68
N ARG A 47 -7.56 7.65 4.62
CA ARG A 47 -8.90 8.13 4.28
C ARG A 47 -9.33 9.07 5.40
N TYR A 48 -9.28 10.37 5.14
CA TYR A 48 -9.96 11.36 5.97
C TYR A 48 -11.46 11.07 5.86
N SER A 49 -12.02 10.24 6.74
CA SER A 49 -13.47 10.08 6.85
C SER A 49 -14.03 11.33 7.51
N LYS A 50 -14.25 12.39 6.73
CA LYS A 50 -14.92 13.61 7.21
C LYS A 50 -16.42 13.42 7.44
N THR A 51 -16.97 12.24 7.18
CA THR A 51 -18.41 11.97 7.29
C THR A 51 -18.65 10.85 8.29
N PRO A 52 -19.42 11.08 9.38
CA PRO A 52 -19.90 9.99 10.20
C PRO A 52 -20.69 9.01 9.31
N PRO A 53 -20.60 7.69 9.56
CA PRO A 53 -21.34 6.71 8.79
C PRO A 53 -22.83 6.99 8.95
N ASN A 54 -23.49 7.43 7.87
CA ASN A 54 -24.93 7.62 7.86
C ASN A 54 -25.60 6.23 7.96
N PRO A 55 -26.35 5.92 9.04
CA PRO A 55 -26.88 4.57 9.29
C PRO A 55 -27.81 4.07 8.18
N LEU A 56 -28.38 4.97 7.37
CA LEU A 56 -29.31 4.64 6.29
C LEU A 56 -28.66 3.97 5.07
N LYS A 57 -27.32 3.98 4.93
CA LYS A 57 -26.63 3.31 3.80
C LYS A 57 -26.27 1.84 4.04
N ILE A 58 -26.48 1.34 5.25
CA ILE A 58 -26.07 -0.03 5.63
C ILE A 58 -27.02 -1.08 5.00
N ALA A 59 -28.28 -0.71 4.72
CA ALA A 59 -29.30 -1.65 4.25
C ALA A 59 -29.21 -2.04 2.75
N LEU A 60 -28.34 -1.41 1.95
CA LEU A 60 -28.37 -1.56 0.47
C LEU A 60 -27.01 -1.86 -0.17
N GLN A 61 -26.10 -2.55 0.53
CA GLN A 61 -24.87 -3.06 -0.06
C GLN A 61 -24.87 -4.60 -0.15
N LYS A 62 -25.82 -5.15 -0.92
CA LYS A 62 -25.62 -6.46 -1.58
C LYS A 62 -24.76 -6.24 -2.84
N GLY A 63 -23.68 -5.49 -2.71
CA GLY A 63 -22.75 -5.18 -3.78
C GLY A 63 -21.73 -6.30 -3.91
N LYS A 64 -21.44 -6.68 -5.17
CA LYS A 64 -20.38 -7.60 -5.62
C LYS A 64 -19.26 -7.71 -4.57
N GLN A 65 -19.18 -8.83 -3.84
CA GLN A 65 -18.15 -9.05 -2.83
C GLN A 65 -16.79 -8.78 -3.48
N PRO A 66 -16.14 -7.65 -3.19
CA PRO A 66 -14.87 -7.37 -3.82
C PRO A 66 -13.91 -8.36 -3.17
N ARG A 67 -13.22 -9.17 -3.99
CA ARG A 67 -12.23 -10.14 -3.52
C ARG A 67 -10.99 -9.41 -2.98
N HIS A 68 -11.16 -8.65 -1.90
CA HIS A 68 -10.13 -7.81 -1.28
C HIS A 68 -8.93 -8.63 -0.79
N HIS A 69 -9.14 -9.91 -0.48
CA HIS A 69 -8.07 -10.86 -0.16
C HIS A 69 -7.16 -11.18 -1.35
N VAL A 70 -7.70 -11.19 -2.58
CA VAL A 70 -6.96 -11.58 -3.80
C VAL A 70 -6.14 -10.40 -4.35
N HIS A 71 -6.60 -9.17 -4.14
CA HIS A 71 -5.95 -7.95 -4.63
C HIS A 71 -5.62 -7.01 -3.48
N PHE A 72 -4.78 -7.46 -2.56
CA PHE A 72 -4.38 -6.66 -1.40
C PHE A 72 -3.42 -5.55 -1.82
N THR A 73 -3.96 -4.37 -2.11
CA THR A 73 -3.18 -3.17 -2.46
C THR A 73 -3.36 -2.09 -1.41
N MET A 74 -2.29 -1.39 -1.09
CA MET A 74 -2.27 -0.23 -0.20
C MET A 74 -2.20 1.06 -1.02
N ASN A 75 -2.95 2.08 -0.60
CA ASN A 75 -2.87 3.41 -1.19
C ASN A 75 -1.73 4.18 -0.51
N MET A 76 -0.72 4.52 -1.29
CA MET A 76 0.46 5.25 -0.84
C MET A 76 0.39 6.68 -1.36
N GLU A 77 0.52 7.65 -0.47
CA GLU A 77 0.53 9.07 -0.77
C GLU A 77 1.97 9.57 -0.94
N LEU A 78 2.18 10.29 -2.04
CA LEU A 78 3.45 10.91 -2.41
C LEU A 78 3.50 12.37 -1.93
N PRO A 79 4.69 13.00 -1.88
CA PRO A 79 4.84 14.39 -1.43
C PRO A 79 4.09 15.40 -2.30
N ASN A 80 3.83 15.05 -3.56
CA ASN A 80 3.05 15.84 -4.51
C ASN A 80 1.53 15.62 -4.38
N GLY A 81 1.06 14.89 -3.36
CA GLY A 81 -0.36 14.59 -3.15
C GLY A 81 -0.92 13.51 -4.07
N LEU A 82 -0.11 12.93 -4.98
CA LEU A 82 -0.56 11.82 -5.81
C LEU A 82 -0.66 10.53 -4.99
N ILE A 83 -1.64 9.71 -5.32
CA ILE A 83 -1.86 8.41 -4.70
C ILE A 83 -1.42 7.31 -5.67
N ARG A 84 -0.50 6.46 -5.22
CA ARG A 84 -0.06 5.24 -5.92
C ARG A 84 -0.55 4.01 -5.17
N LYS A 85 -1.13 3.05 -5.89
CA LYS A 85 -1.47 1.74 -5.32
C LYS A 85 -0.25 0.83 -5.38
N VAL A 86 0.07 0.20 -4.27
CA VAL A 86 1.22 -0.71 -4.15
C VAL A 86 0.75 -1.99 -3.49
N HIS A 87 1.13 -3.13 -4.08
CA HIS A 87 0.96 -4.42 -3.43
C HIS A 87 2.13 -4.65 -2.45
N PRO A 88 1.90 -4.95 -1.15
CA PRO A 88 2.98 -5.08 -0.18
C PRO A 88 4.01 -6.16 -0.54
N ALA A 89 3.58 -7.25 -1.17
CA ALA A 89 4.51 -8.30 -1.62
C ALA A 89 5.52 -7.83 -2.70
N LEU A 90 5.29 -6.68 -3.34
CA LEU A 90 6.22 -6.09 -4.29
C LEU A 90 7.23 -5.15 -3.63
N ILE A 91 7.09 -4.88 -2.34
CA ILE A 91 8.02 -4.04 -1.56
C ILE A 91 9.24 -4.87 -1.24
N THR A 92 10.41 -4.40 -1.67
CA THR A 92 11.69 -5.08 -1.41
C THR A 92 12.50 -4.38 -0.34
N HIS A 93 12.35 -3.07 -0.19
CA HIS A 93 13.07 -2.30 0.81
C HIS A 93 12.17 -1.24 1.46
N ILE A 94 12.39 -1.00 2.75
CA ILE A 94 11.82 0.11 3.51
C ILE A 94 12.95 0.76 4.30
N ASN A 95 13.08 2.09 4.23
CA ASN A 95 14.13 2.85 4.92
C ASN A 95 15.55 2.27 4.69
N ASN A 96 15.83 1.88 3.45
CA ASN A 96 17.07 1.22 3.01
C ASN A 96 17.36 -0.16 3.62
N SER A 97 16.43 -0.72 4.41
CA SER A 97 16.51 -2.11 4.89
C SER A 97 15.74 -3.04 3.96
N ALA A 98 16.32 -4.20 3.64
CA ALA A 98 15.66 -5.24 2.88
C ALA A 98 14.49 -5.84 3.69
N VAL A 99 13.36 -6.09 3.03
CA VAL A 99 12.20 -6.75 3.63
C VAL A 99 12.23 -8.23 3.27
N LEU A 100 12.16 -9.10 4.29
CA LEU A 100 12.08 -10.56 4.15
C LEU A 100 10.69 -11.09 4.55
#